data_AF-A0A7Y8HBU2-F1
#
_entry.id   AF-A0A7Y8HBU2-F1
#
_cell.length_a   1.000
_cell.length_b   1.000
_cell.length_c   1.000
_cell.angle_alpha   90.00
_cell.angle_beta   90.00
_cell.angle_gamma   90.00
#
_symmetry.space_group_name_H-M   'P 1'
#
loop_
_entity.id
_entity.type
_entity.pdbx_description
1 polymer ?
#
loop_
_entity_poly.entity_id
_entity_poly.type
_entity_poly.pdbx_seq_one_letter_code
_entity_poly.pdbx_strand_id
1 'polypeptide(L)'
;MKRMLVLLTALLFALSLTGLAMAQAKPEKPAEPAKPAEPAKPAEVAKPAEPAKPAEVKKEEPKKEAPPKPVVYRMGGQVTAVDAAAKKITIAQNSVKQQKKVTLTLGKKAAQELAGINVGDVVNVMVTGKTVTSIKRIF
;
A
#
# COMPACT_ATOMS: atom_id res chain seq x y z
N MET A 1 9.07 -44.60 -1.16
CA MET A 1 9.43 -43.21 -0.81
C MET A 1 8.51 -42.57 0.24
N LYS A 2 7.16 -42.62 0.09
CA LYS A 2 6.24 -41.96 1.04
C LYS A 2 6.26 -42.51 2.48
N ARG A 3 6.49 -43.82 2.68
CA ARG A 3 6.65 -44.42 4.02
C ARG A 3 7.96 -44.02 4.73
N MET A 4 9.03 -43.79 3.97
CA MET A 4 10.32 -43.29 4.48
C MET A 4 10.23 -41.82 4.89
N LEU A 5 9.50 -40.99 4.13
CA LEU A 5 9.29 -39.59 4.46
C LEU A 5 8.52 -39.43 5.78
N VAL A 6 7.46 -40.23 6.00
CA VAL A 6 6.68 -40.20 7.25
C VAL A 6 7.54 -40.59 8.46
N LEU A 7 8.37 -41.63 8.33
CA LEU A 7 9.31 -42.04 9.39
C LEU A 7 10.36 -40.97 9.69
N LEU A 8 10.89 -40.29 8.68
CA LEU A 8 11.87 -39.21 8.87
C LEU A 8 11.26 -38.01 9.61
N THR A 9 10.03 -37.61 9.28
CA THR A 9 9.33 -36.52 9.99
C THR A 9 8.97 -36.89 11.43
N ALA A 10 8.60 -38.15 11.70
CA ALA A 10 8.33 -38.59 13.07
C ALA A 10 9.61 -38.60 13.93
N LEU A 11 10.75 -38.99 13.35
CA LEU A 11 12.04 -38.99 14.04
C LEU A 11 12.54 -37.57 14.35
N LEU A 12 12.37 -36.63 13.42
CA LEU A 12 12.73 -35.21 13.63
C LEU A 12 11.86 -34.55 14.71
N PHE A 13 10.57 -34.91 14.80
CA PHE A 13 9.69 -34.36 15.84
C PHE A 13 10.07 -34.89 17.23
N ALA A 14 10.45 -36.17 17.34
CA ALA A 14 10.89 -36.78 18.59
C ALA A 14 12.23 -36.22 19.11
N LEU A 15 13.15 -35.82 18.22
CA LEU A 15 14.42 -35.19 18.63
C LEU A 15 14.29 -33.73 19.09
N SER A 16 13.16 -33.07 18.81
CA SER A 16 12.98 -31.64 19.09
C SER A 16 12.52 -31.31 20.52
N LEU A 17 12.06 -32.30 21.28
CA LEU A 17 11.49 -32.11 22.63
C LEU A 17 12.48 -32.33 23.78
N THR A 18 13.77 -32.57 23.49
CA THR A 18 14.78 -32.92 24.52
C THR A 18 15.82 -31.82 24.77
N GLY A 19 15.54 -30.59 24.34
CA GLY A 19 16.46 -29.45 24.45
C GLY A 19 16.14 -28.50 25.60
N LEU A 20 16.84 -28.70 26.72
CA LEU A 20 17.18 -27.69 27.74
C LEU A 20 16.06 -27.18 28.67
N ALA A 21 15.67 -28.07 29.58
CA ALA A 21 15.60 -27.73 30.99
C ALA A 21 17.04 -27.52 31.51
N MET A 22 17.48 -26.29 31.76
CA MET A 22 18.61 -26.01 32.64
C MET A 22 18.63 -24.55 33.12
N ALA A 23 19.07 -24.40 34.36
CA ALA A 23 19.52 -23.17 35.04
C ALA A 23 18.43 -22.25 35.62
N GLN A 24 18.02 -22.58 36.84
CA GLN A 24 17.68 -21.60 37.86
C GLN A 24 18.86 -20.63 38.08
N ALA A 25 18.58 -19.35 38.08
CA ALA A 25 19.38 -18.36 38.81
C ALA A 25 18.41 -17.43 39.54
N LYS A 26 18.46 -17.51 40.86
CA LYS A 26 17.67 -16.72 41.80
C LYS A 26 18.21 -15.28 41.79
N PRO A 27 17.43 -14.25 41.42
CA PRO A 27 17.92 -12.88 41.49
C PRO A 27 17.84 -12.40 42.95
N GLU A 28 18.99 -12.05 43.53
CA GLU A 28 19.05 -11.25 44.75
C GLU A 28 18.39 -9.89 44.51
N LYS A 29 17.55 -9.44 45.45
CA LYS A 29 16.92 -8.12 45.39
C LYS A 29 18.00 -7.03 45.38
N PRO A 30 18.04 -6.12 44.39
CA PRO A 30 18.84 -4.91 44.48
C PRO A 30 18.33 -4.01 45.61
N ALA A 31 19.23 -3.34 46.32
CA ALA A 31 18.90 -2.30 47.29
C ALA A 31 18.06 -1.18 46.61
N GLU A 32 17.04 -0.66 47.31
CA GLU A 32 16.20 0.41 46.79
C GLU A 32 17.05 1.67 46.51
N PRO A 33 17.01 2.22 45.28
CA PRO A 33 17.66 3.49 44.99
C PRO A 33 16.94 4.64 45.69
N ALA A 34 17.71 5.52 46.33
CA ALA A 34 17.18 6.75 46.92
C ALA A 34 16.45 7.59 45.87
N LYS A 35 15.31 8.20 46.26
CA LYS A 35 14.49 9.03 45.36
C LYS A 35 15.34 10.17 44.76
N PRO A 36 15.33 10.35 43.42
CA PRO A 36 15.94 11.52 42.80
C PRO A 36 15.20 12.80 43.23
N ALA A 37 15.96 13.87 43.44
CA ALA A 37 15.39 15.20 43.67
C ALA A 37 14.53 15.64 42.47
N GLU A 38 13.39 16.30 42.74
CA GLU A 38 12.49 16.75 41.69
C GLU A 38 13.18 17.71 40.71
N PRO A 39 13.03 17.52 39.39
CA PRO A 39 13.58 18.44 38.41
C PRO A 39 12.83 19.77 38.44
N ALA A 40 13.58 20.87 38.43
CA ALA A 40 13.01 22.22 38.29
C ALA A 40 12.22 22.34 36.97
N LYS A 41 11.08 23.03 37.02
CA LYS A 41 10.20 23.24 35.86
C LYS A 41 10.97 23.92 34.71
N PRO A 42 10.88 23.41 33.47
CA PRO A 42 11.46 24.08 32.31
C PRO A 42 10.72 25.41 32.04
N ALA A 43 11.48 26.43 31.67
CA ALA A 43 10.95 27.71 31.20
C ALA A 43 10.07 27.51 29.96
N GLU A 44 8.96 28.23 29.88
CA GLU A 44 7.99 28.12 28.77
C GLU A 44 8.66 28.37 27.42
N VAL A 45 8.51 27.38 26.53
CA VAL A 45 8.92 27.47 25.13
C VAL A 45 7.99 28.44 24.42
N ALA A 46 8.55 29.52 23.86
CA ALA A 46 7.81 30.42 22.99
C ALA A 46 7.15 29.64 21.85
N LYS A 47 5.84 29.83 21.63
CA LYS A 47 5.06 29.18 20.57
C LYS A 47 5.77 29.35 19.22
N PRO A 48 5.96 28.28 18.43
CA PRO A 48 6.42 28.43 17.05
C PRO A 48 5.39 29.20 16.24
N ALA A 49 5.86 30.08 15.36
CA ALA A 49 5.02 30.75 14.37
C ALA A 49 4.28 29.70 13.53
N GLU A 50 2.99 29.92 13.28
CA GLU A 50 2.15 29.00 12.51
C GLU A 50 2.79 28.69 11.14
N PRO A 51 2.79 27.41 10.71
CA PRO A 51 3.23 27.07 9.37
C PRO A 51 2.30 27.71 8.34
N ALA A 52 2.88 28.40 7.35
CA ALA A 52 2.13 28.84 6.18
C ALA A 52 1.44 27.62 5.55
N LYS A 53 0.11 27.68 5.44
CA LYS A 53 -0.73 26.64 4.82
C LYS A 53 -0.07 26.10 3.54
N PRO A 54 0.24 24.80 3.45
CA PRO A 54 0.34 24.17 2.14
C PRO A 54 -1.00 24.38 1.43
N ALA A 55 -0.99 24.65 0.12
CA ALA A 55 -2.21 24.66 -0.67
C ALA A 55 -2.88 23.28 -0.60
N GLU A 56 -3.81 23.11 0.35
CA GLU A 56 -4.57 21.90 0.52
C GLU A 56 -5.55 21.74 -0.64
N VAL A 57 -5.23 20.76 -1.50
CA VAL A 57 -6.09 19.60 -1.74
C VAL A 57 -7.46 19.74 -1.07
N LYS A 58 -8.43 20.21 -1.85
CA LYS A 58 -9.83 20.41 -1.42
C LYS A 58 -10.48 19.06 -1.05
N LYS A 59 -10.25 18.59 0.17
CA LYS A 59 -11.12 17.65 0.89
C LYS A 59 -11.95 18.48 1.87
N GLU A 60 -13.08 18.99 1.37
CA GLU A 60 -14.14 19.49 2.24
C GLU A 60 -14.83 18.30 2.91
N GLU A 61 -14.93 18.41 4.23
CA GLU A 61 -15.64 17.55 5.18
C GLU A 61 -17.18 17.61 5.03
N PRO A 62 -17.95 16.76 5.74
CA PRO A 62 -19.19 16.17 5.27
C PRO A 62 -20.46 16.92 5.69
N LYS A 63 -21.42 17.14 4.76
CA LYS A 63 -22.86 17.05 5.03
C LYS A 63 -23.70 17.09 3.75
N LYS A 64 -24.80 16.33 3.78
CA LYS A 64 -25.83 16.09 2.76
C LYS A 64 -25.46 14.96 1.78
N GLU A 65 -26.21 13.87 1.84
CA GLU A 65 -26.21 12.78 0.85
C GLU A 65 -26.56 13.35 -0.54
N ALA A 66 -25.54 13.89 -1.20
CA ALA A 66 -25.47 13.90 -2.65
C ALA A 66 -25.25 12.45 -3.09
N PRO A 67 -25.81 12.02 -4.24
CA PRO A 67 -25.57 10.68 -4.76
C PRO A 67 -24.07 10.38 -4.72
N PRO A 68 -23.65 9.16 -4.32
CA PRO A 68 -22.25 8.86 -4.08
C PRO A 68 -21.44 9.29 -5.30
N LYS A 69 -20.62 10.34 -5.14
CA LYS A 69 -19.75 10.82 -6.21
C LYS A 69 -18.95 9.61 -6.67
N PRO A 70 -18.98 9.25 -7.96
CA PRO A 70 -18.39 8.01 -8.40
C PRO A 70 -16.90 8.03 -8.07
N VAL A 71 -16.43 7.04 -7.33
CA VAL A 71 -15.03 6.98 -6.87
C VAL A 71 -14.13 6.95 -8.10
N VAL A 72 -13.36 8.02 -8.31
CA VAL A 72 -12.38 8.13 -9.39
C VAL A 72 -11.00 7.87 -8.80
N TYR A 73 -10.30 6.89 -9.34
CA TYR A 73 -8.94 6.56 -8.93
C TYR A 73 -7.97 6.71 -10.09
N ARG A 74 -6.71 7.01 -9.76
CA ARG A 74 -5.63 7.21 -10.72
C ARG A 74 -4.76 5.96 -10.74
N MET A 75 -4.45 5.44 -11.93
CA MET A 75 -3.55 4.31 -12.11
C MET A 75 -2.46 4.63 -13.13
N GLY A 76 -1.23 4.24 -12.85
CA GLY A 76 -0.12 4.31 -13.78
C GLY A 76 0.28 2.91 -14.27
N GLY A 77 0.73 2.80 -15.51
CA GLY A 77 1.32 1.56 -15.99
C GLY A 77 1.66 1.60 -17.48
N GLN A 78 2.26 0.52 -17.95
CA GLN A 78 2.64 0.38 -19.36
C GLN A 78 1.49 -0.21 -20.18
N VAL A 79 1.19 0.37 -21.33
CA VAL A 79 0.19 -0.19 -22.25
C VAL A 79 0.75 -1.46 -22.88
N THR A 80 0.04 -2.58 -22.74
CA THR A 80 0.45 -3.89 -23.29
C THR A 80 -0.45 -4.37 -24.41
N ALA A 81 -1.69 -3.88 -24.48
CA ALA A 81 -2.59 -4.10 -25.60
C ALA A 81 -3.59 -2.94 -25.70
N VAL A 82 -3.96 -2.60 -26.95
CA VAL A 82 -5.00 -1.62 -27.27
C VAL A 82 -5.96 -2.27 -28.25
N ASP A 83 -7.23 -2.30 -27.90
CA ASP A 83 -8.31 -2.74 -28.78
C ASP A 83 -9.26 -1.56 -29.00
N ALA A 84 -9.04 -0.81 -30.07
CA ALA A 84 -9.85 0.34 -30.43
C ALA A 84 -11.29 -0.06 -30.82
N ALA A 85 -11.47 -1.24 -31.43
CA ALA A 85 -12.77 -1.73 -31.86
C ALA A 85 -13.64 -2.13 -30.66
N ALA A 86 -13.07 -2.86 -29.71
CA ALA A 86 -13.75 -3.25 -28.47
C ALA A 86 -13.72 -2.15 -27.38
N LYS A 87 -13.05 -1.02 -27.64
CA LYS A 87 -12.84 0.08 -26.70
C LYS A 87 -12.23 -0.43 -25.39
N LYS A 88 -11.17 -1.22 -25.48
CA LYS A 88 -10.45 -1.78 -24.32
C LYS A 88 -8.97 -1.45 -24.38
N ILE A 89 -8.39 -1.27 -23.21
CA ILE A 89 -6.95 -1.12 -23.04
C ILE A 89 -6.45 -2.04 -21.93
N THR A 90 -5.32 -2.69 -22.15
CA THR A 90 -4.66 -3.53 -21.13
C THR A 90 -3.38 -2.86 -20.68
N ILE A 91 -3.29 -2.58 -19.38
CA ILE A 91 -2.17 -1.88 -18.76
C ILE A 91 -1.46 -2.81 -17.79
N ALA A 92 -0.15 -2.93 -17.93
CA ALA A 92 0.71 -3.61 -16.98
C ALA A 92 1.13 -2.68 -15.85
N GLN A 93 0.82 -3.07 -14.61
CA GLN A 93 1.12 -2.31 -13.40
C GLN A 93 2.22 -3.04 -12.62
N ASN A 94 3.46 -2.61 -12.81
CA ASN A 94 4.62 -3.32 -12.24
C ASN A 94 4.69 -3.20 -10.70
N SER A 95 4.08 -2.15 -10.12
CA SER A 95 4.11 -1.86 -8.69
C SER A 95 2.98 -2.50 -7.88
N VAL A 96 2.07 -3.27 -8.49
CA VAL A 96 0.89 -3.83 -7.81
C VAL A 96 1.04 -5.33 -7.59
N LYS A 97 0.92 -5.77 -6.32
CA LYS A 97 1.18 -7.17 -5.90
C LYS A 97 0.20 -8.20 -6.48
N GLN A 98 -1.03 -7.81 -6.82
CA GLN A 98 -2.13 -8.74 -7.15
C GLN A 98 -2.76 -8.52 -8.54
N GLN A 99 -2.37 -7.48 -9.31
CA GLN A 99 -2.91 -7.21 -10.64
C GLN A 99 -1.84 -6.62 -11.56
N LYS A 100 -0.88 -7.47 -11.98
CA LYS A 100 0.20 -7.05 -12.87
C LYS A 100 -0.29 -6.59 -14.25
N LYS A 101 -1.48 -7.01 -14.68
CA LYS A 101 -2.16 -6.59 -15.92
C LYS A 101 -3.63 -6.32 -15.65
N VAL A 102 -4.13 -5.17 -16.09
CA VAL A 102 -5.52 -4.75 -15.90
C VAL A 102 -6.11 -4.38 -17.26
N THR A 103 -7.24 -4.99 -17.61
CA THR A 103 -8.00 -4.63 -18.82
C THR A 103 -9.17 -3.73 -18.42
N LEU A 104 -9.23 -2.55 -19.02
CA LEU A 104 -10.21 -1.51 -18.70
C LEU A 104 -11.01 -1.12 -19.95
N THR A 105 -12.25 -0.68 -19.74
CA THR A 105 -13.12 -0.19 -20.83
C THR A 105 -12.86 1.30 -21.06
N LEU A 106 -12.76 1.73 -22.30
CA LEU A 106 -12.51 3.12 -22.65
C LEU A 106 -13.83 3.90 -22.73
N GLY A 107 -13.92 4.99 -21.96
CA GLY A 107 -14.97 5.99 -22.11
C GLY A 107 -14.76 6.85 -23.36
N LYS A 108 -15.77 7.65 -23.73
CA LYS A 108 -15.74 8.49 -24.94
C LYS A 108 -14.51 9.42 -25.00
N LYS A 109 -14.18 10.07 -23.88
CA LYS A 109 -13.02 10.98 -23.78
C LYS A 109 -11.70 10.22 -23.85
N ALA A 110 -11.55 9.14 -23.08
CA ALA A 110 -10.37 8.29 -23.12
C ALA A 110 -10.12 7.67 -24.51
N ALA A 111 -11.17 7.35 -25.27
CA ALA A 111 -11.05 6.85 -26.63
C ALA A 111 -10.52 7.91 -27.62
N GLN A 112 -10.81 9.19 -27.39
CA GLN A 112 -10.22 10.29 -28.18
C GLN A 112 -8.74 10.49 -27.82
N GLU A 113 -8.42 10.42 -26.54
CA GLU A 113 -7.04 10.53 -26.03
C GLU A 113 -6.17 9.32 -26.43
N LEU A 114 -6.78 8.19 -26.81
CA LEU A 114 -6.10 6.97 -27.28
C LEU A 114 -5.37 7.15 -28.61
N ALA A 115 -5.80 8.10 -29.46
CA ALA A 115 -5.20 8.30 -30.79
C ALA A 115 -3.69 8.61 -30.74
N GLY A 116 -3.20 9.09 -29.59
CA GLY A 116 -1.79 9.34 -29.34
C GLY A 116 -1.14 8.33 -28.38
N ILE A 117 -1.71 7.15 -28.17
CA ILE A 117 -1.23 6.12 -27.24
C ILE A 117 -0.96 4.82 -28.02
N ASN A 118 0.25 4.30 -27.86
CA ASN A 118 0.75 3.09 -28.48
C ASN A 118 1.02 2.01 -27.41
N VAL A 119 1.10 0.76 -27.87
CA VAL A 119 1.60 -0.34 -27.02
C VAL A 119 3.07 -0.08 -26.70
N GLY A 120 3.43 -0.22 -25.43
CA GLY A 120 4.75 0.09 -24.89
C GLY A 120 4.84 1.40 -24.11
N ASP A 121 3.89 2.32 -24.32
CA ASP A 121 3.89 3.62 -23.64
C ASP A 121 3.57 3.49 -22.16
N VAL A 122 4.14 4.40 -21.36
CA VAL A 122 3.75 4.54 -19.96
C VAL A 122 2.68 5.61 -19.85
N VAL A 123 1.52 5.22 -19.34
CA VAL A 123 0.34 6.08 -19.25
C VAL A 123 -0.12 6.26 -17.82
N ASN A 124 -0.75 7.41 -17.60
CA ASN A 124 -1.56 7.68 -16.43
C ASN A 124 -3.04 7.67 -16.82
N VAL A 125 -3.83 6.85 -16.14
CA VAL A 125 -5.25 6.71 -16.42
C VAL A 125 -6.08 7.09 -15.22
N MET A 126 -7.15 7.85 -15.46
CA MET A 126 -8.21 8.07 -14.50
C MET A 126 -9.31 7.05 -14.77
N VAL A 127 -9.72 6.34 -13.73
CA VAL A 127 -10.67 5.24 -13.83
C VAL A 127 -11.81 5.46 -12.84
N THR A 128 -13.01 5.22 -13.32
CA THR A 128 -14.24 5.23 -12.54
C THR A 128 -14.87 3.86 -12.67
N GLY A 129 -14.88 3.08 -11.59
CA GLY A 129 -15.30 1.67 -11.64
C GLY A 129 -14.38 0.84 -12.55
N LYS A 130 -14.87 0.41 -13.73
CA LYS A 130 -14.07 -0.33 -14.74
C LYS A 130 -13.83 0.47 -16.02
N THR A 131 -14.21 1.75 -16.02
CA THR A 131 -14.19 2.61 -17.20
C THR A 131 -13.12 3.67 -17.04
N VAL A 132 -12.25 3.78 -18.04
CA VAL A 132 -11.26 4.84 -18.16
C VAL A 132 -11.94 6.11 -18.62
N THR A 133 -11.80 7.17 -17.84
CA THR A 133 -12.37 8.48 -18.15
C THR A 133 -11.37 9.40 -18.84
N SER A 134 -10.08 9.23 -18.56
CA SER A 134 -9.00 9.96 -19.23
C SER A 134 -7.68 9.19 -19.22
N ILE A 135 -6.86 9.39 -20.25
CA ILE A 135 -5.55 8.79 -20.46
C ILE A 135 -4.55 9.88 -20.82
N LYS A 136 -3.41 9.88 -20.14
CA LYS A 136 -2.29 10.78 -20.45
C LYS A 136 -0.99 9.98 -20.58
N ARG A 137 -0.32 10.07 -21.73
CA ARG A 137 1.05 9.56 -21.89
C ARG A 137 2.00 10.33 -20.96
N ILE A 138 2.86 9.61 -20.27
CA ILE A 138 3.85 10.19 -19.34
C ILE A 138 5.24 10.17 -19.97
N PHE A 139 5.57 9.07 -20.65
CA PHE A 139 6.86 8.82 -21.30
C PHE A 139 6.63 8.20 -22.67
#